data_AF-A0A8C4STX6-F1
#
_entry.id   AF-A0A8C4STX6-F1
#
_cell.length_a   1.000
_cell.length_b   1.000
_cell.length_c   1.000
_cell.angle_alpha   90.00
_cell.angle_beta   90.00
_cell.angle_gamma   90.00
#
_symmetry.space_group_name_H-M   'P 1'
#
loop_
_entity.id
_entity.type
_entity.pdbx_description
1 polymer ?
#
loop_
_entity_poly.entity_id
_entity_poly.type
_entity_poly.pdbx_seq_one_letter_code
_entity_poly.pdbx_strand_id
1 'polypeptide(L)'
;MAKSAYGGKSLLHNWVEERATASLDSEASSKTPLEAKAHKHGHKGILSVDVTSKFSNTTTVKEEYTPPKGQQVRMMGARTEFLANQLYQTISKEVQEESNRPPSPVELVSTARCDYKIEGFQSVPPPSKKVSV
;
A
#
# COMPACT_ATOMS: atom_id res chain seq x y z
N MET A 1 10.96 -17.99 50.22
CA MET A 1 10.14 -19.06 50.83
C MET A 1 11.00 -20.31 50.95
N ALA A 2 11.12 -20.86 52.15
CA ALA A 2 11.89 -22.08 52.37
C ALA A 2 11.20 -23.25 51.64
N LYS A 3 11.95 -23.98 50.81
CA LYS A 3 11.44 -25.21 50.18
C LYS A 3 11.20 -26.24 51.27
N SER A 4 9.98 -26.79 51.35
CA SER A 4 9.70 -27.93 52.23
C SER A 4 10.57 -29.11 51.80
N ALA A 5 11.35 -29.67 52.74
CA ALA A 5 12.23 -30.80 52.48
C ALA A 5 11.48 -32.07 52.00
N TYR A 6 10.15 -32.08 52.11
CA TYR A 6 9.32 -33.23 51.81
C TYR A 6 8.72 -33.20 50.40
N GLY A 7 8.84 -32.12 49.62
CA GLY A 7 8.38 -32.06 48.22
C GLY A 7 6.95 -32.58 48.01
N GLY A 8 6.00 -32.12 48.83
CA GLY A 8 4.60 -32.56 48.79
C GLY A 8 4.31 -33.98 49.31
N LYS A 9 5.28 -34.69 49.89
CA LYS A 9 5.09 -36.04 50.45
C LYS A 9 4.26 -36.04 51.75
N SER A 10 4.30 -34.96 52.52
CA SER A 10 3.45 -34.75 53.69
C SER A 10 2.31 -33.78 53.38
N LEU A 11 1.17 -33.92 54.06
CA LEU A 11 0.01 -33.01 53.93
C LEU A 11 0.15 -31.74 54.79
N LEU A 12 1.39 -31.37 55.13
CA LEU A 12 1.71 -30.19 55.93
C LEU A 12 2.02 -29.02 55.00
N HIS A 13 1.63 -27.81 55.41
CA HIS A 13 1.84 -26.57 54.65
C HIS A 13 1.22 -26.60 53.24
N ASN A 14 1.93 -26.11 52.22
CA ASN A 14 1.42 -25.88 50.86
C ASN A 14 1.52 -27.13 49.97
N TRP A 15 1.11 -28.28 50.51
CA TRP A 15 1.30 -29.58 49.86
C TRP A 15 0.57 -29.70 48.51
N VAL A 16 -0.53 -28.96 48.31
CA VAL A 16 -1.31 -28.95 47.06
C VAL A 16 -0.49 -28.31 45.93
N GLU A 17 0.05 -27.11 46.15
CA GLU A 17 0.89 -26.41 45.17
C GLU A 17 2.19 -27.17 44.92
N GLU A 18 2.80 -27.73 45.98
CA GLU A 18 4.03 -28.53 45.87
C GLU A 18 3.81 -29.76 44.98
N ARG A 19 2.65 -30.44 45.07
CA ARG A 19 2.32 -31.57 44.18
C ARG A 19 1.96 -31.12 42.77
N ALA A 20 1.23 -30.02 42.63
CA ALA A 20 0.85 -29.49 41.32
C ALA A 20 2.06 -29.03 40.49
N THR A 21 3.11 -28.53 41.16
CA THR A 21 4.34 -28.04 40.53
C THR A 21 5.50 -29.06 40.55
N ALA A 22 5.30 -30.25 41.14
CA ALA A 22 6.34 -31.28 41.29
C ALA A 22 6.97 -31.72 39.95
N SER A 23 6.16 -31.84 38.89
CA SER A 23 6.66 -32.18 37.54
C SER A 23 7.46 -31.05 36.89
N LEU A 24 7.29 -29.81 37.36
CA LEU A 24 7.96 -28.61 36.84
C LEU A 24 9.29 -28.32 37.58
N ASP A 25 9.40 -28.72 38.86
CA ASP A 25 10.61 -28.55 39.69
C ASP A 25 11.60 -29.74 39.56
N SER A 26 11.32 -30.74 38.70
CA SER A 26 12.25 -31.84 38.40
C SER A 26 13.56 -31.30 37.83
N GLU A 27 14.71 -31.74 38.35
CA GLU A 27 16.04 -31.30 37.91
C GLU A 27 16.32 -31.47 36.41
N ALA A 28 15.53 -32.29 35.69
CA ALA A 28 15.59 -32.38 34.23
C ALA A 28 15.17 -31.08 33.52
N SER A 29 14.31 -30.26 34.14
CA SER A 29 13.90 -28.91 33.73
C SER A 29 15.01 -27.87 33.94
N SER A 30 16.04 -28.18 34.74
CA SER A 30 17.18 -27.29 35.00
C SER A 30 18.13 -27.12 33.82
N LYS A 31 17.94 -27.88 32.74
CA LYS A 31 18.77 -27.78 31.52
C LYS A 31 18.62 -26.42 30.82
N THR A 32 17.53 -25.68 31.06
CA THR A 32 17.44 -24.28 30.60
C THR A 32 16.82 -23.39 31.70
N PRO A 33 17.48 -22.28 32.09
CA PRO A 33 16.92 -21.29 33.01
C PRO A 33 15.60 -20.66 32.54
N LEU A 34 15.27 -20.83 31.26
CA LEU A 34 14.13 -20.23 30.59
C LEU A 34 12.83 -21.00 30.86
N GLU A 35 12.85 -22.33 30.80
CA GLU A 35 11.65 -23.15 30.98
C GLU A 35 11.14 -23.13 32.42
N ALA A 36 12.05 -23.17 33.40
CA ALA A 36 11.69 -23.05 34.81
C ALA A 36 11.11 -21.65 35.17
N LYS A 37 11.41 -20.60 34.39
CA LYS A 37 10.83 -19.26 34.56
C LYS A 37 9.51 -19.09 33.80
N ALA A 38 9.37 -19.72 32.64
CA ALA A 38 8.17 -19.63 31.81
C ALA A 38 6.92 -20.15 32.54
N HIS A 39 7.04 -21.29 33.23
CA HIS A 39 5.91 -21.89 33.96
C HIS A 39 5.58 -21.18 35.29
N LYS A 40 6.51 -20.38 35.84
CA LYS A 40 6.28 -19.60 37.07
C LYS A 40 5.40 -18.37 36.85
N HIS A 41 5.33 -17.87 35.63
CA HIS A 41 4.68 -16.59 35.32
C HIS A 41 3.49 -16.73 34.36
N GLY A 42 3.12 -17.95 33.93
CA GLY A 42 2.01 -18.07 32.98
C GLY A 42 1.47 -19.48 32.77
N HIS A 43 0.17 -19.54 32.48
CA HIS A 43 -0.51 -20.74 32.01
C HIS A 43 -0.14 -21.01 30.54
N LYS A 44 0.29 -22.24 30.26
CA LYS A 44 0.41 -22.74 28.88
C LYS A 44 -0.97 -22.66 28.20
N GLY A 45 -1.07 -21.90 27.12
CA GLY A 45 -2.26 -21.82 26.26
C GLY A 45 -3.21 -20.65 26.51
N ILE A 46 -3.07 -19.88 27.59
CA ILE A 46 -3.86 -18.63 27.79
C ILE A 46 -3.10 -17.42 27.23
N LEU A 47 -1.80 -17.35 27.51
CA LEU A 47 -0.87 -16.33 26.99
C LEU A 47 0.24 -16.95 26.13
N SER A 48 0.18 -18.27 25.86
CA SER A 48 1.14 -18.91 24.96
C SER A 48 0.82 -18.50 23.53
N VAL A 49 1.33 -17.32 23.21
CA VAL A 49 1.90 -17.04 21.92
C VAL A 49 2.83 -18.20 21.55
N ASP A 50 2.34 -19.18 20.80
CA ASP A 50 3.21 -20.14 20.14
C ASP A 50 4.18 -19.32 19.29
N VAL A 51 5.43 -19.26 19.71
CA VAL A 51 6.47 -18.43 19.09
C VAL A 51 6.66 -18.77 17.60
N THR A 52 6.23 -19.98 17.20
CA THR A 52 6.23 -20.45 15.79
C THR A 52 4.88 -20.29 15.10
N SER A 53 3.80 -20.08 15.84
CA SER A 53 2.49 -19.78 15.28
C SER A 53 2.49 -18.36 14.73
N LYS A 54 1.98 -18.22 13.51
CA LYS A 54 1.72 -16.90 12.93
C LYS A 54 0.64 -16.25 13.77
N PHE A 55 1.01 -15.28 14.61
CA PHE A 55 0.04 -14.42 15.28
C PHE A 55 -0.95 -13.88 14.27
N SER A 56 -2.24 -13.89 14.61
CA SER A 56 -3.21 -13.12 13.86
C SER A 56 -2.74 -11.68 13.91
N ASN A 57 -2.25 -11.15 12.79
CA ASN A 57 -1.77 -9.76 12.66
C ASN A 57 -2.92 -8.74 12.71
N THR A 58 -4.09 -9.17 13.20
CA THR A 58 -5.31 -8.39 13.39
C THR A 58 -5.28 -7.81 14.79
N THR A 59 -5.20 -6.50 14.85
CA THR A 59 -5.44 -5.77 16.09
C THR A 59 -6.94 -5.60 16.28
N THR A 60 -7.40 -5.36 17.51
CA THR A 60 -8.81 -5.04 17.82
C THR A 60 -9.35 -3.96 16.88
N VAL A 61 -8.54 -2.93 16.60
CA VAL A 61 -8.89 -1.85 15.66
C VAL A 61 -9.12 -2.39 14.24
N LYS A 62 -8.28 -3.29 13.74
CA LYS A 62 -8.45 -3.85 12.38
C LYS A 62 -9.68 -4.74 12.26
N GLU A 63 -10.09 -5.40 13.35
CA GLU A 63 -11.29 -6.24 13.36
C GLU A 63 -12.57 -5.40 13.46
N GLU A 64 -12.58 -4.41 14.35
CA GLU A 64 -13.76 -3.55 14.57
C GLU A 64 -13.96 -2.54 13.45
N TYR A 65 -12.88 -1.96 12.91
CA TYR A 65 -12.93 -0.95 11.86
C TYR A 65 -12.57 -1.54 10.50
N THR A 66 -13.40 -2.47 10.05
CA THR A 66 -13.33 -2.97 8.66
C THR A 66 -13.81 -1.88 7.70
N PRO A 67 -13.18 -1.70 6.52
CA PRO A 67 -13.68 -0.76 5.52
C PRO A 67 -15.15 -1.05 5.18
N PRO A 68 -15.98 -0.01 5.02
CA PRO A 68 -17.39 -0.20 4.73
C PRO A 68 -17.53 -0.97 3.42
N LYS A 69 -18.23 -2.10 3.47
CA LYS A 69 -18.61 -2.81 2.26
C LYS A 69 -19.65 -1.93 1.55
N GLY A 70 -19.40 -1.61 0.28
CA GLY A 70 -20.35 -0.85 -0.54
C GLY A 70 -21.71 -1.54 -0.61
N GLN A 71 -22.72 -0.83 -1.11
CA GLN A 71 -24.05 -1.41 -1.32
C GLN A 71 -23.94 -2.67 -2.18
N GLN A 72 -24.34 -3.81 -1.61
CA GLN A 72 -24.27 -5.12 -2.30
C GLN A 72 -25.43 -5.32 -3.28
N VAL A 73 -26.36 -4.38 -3.33
CA VAL A 73 -27.53 -4.41 -4.21
C VAL A 73 -27.33 -3.42 -5.34
N ARG A 74 -27.75 -3.82 -6.55
CA ARG A 74 -27.71 -2.96 -7.72
C ARG A 74 -28.65 -1.77 -7.54
N MET A 75 -28.10 -0.55 -7.62
CA MET A 75 -28.85 0.69 -7.41
C MET A 75 -29.51 1.24 -8.68
N MET A 76 -29.14 0.73 -9.86
CA MET A 76 -29.65 1.17 -11.16
C MET A 76 -30.18 0.01 -12.00
N GLY A 77 -31.18 0.27 -12.84
CA GLY A 77 -31.70 -0.71 -13.78
C GLY A 77 -30.73 -1.01 -14.91
N ALA A 78 -30.86 -2.19 -15.54
CA ALA A 78 -29.97 -2.60 -16.63
C ALA A 78 -30.01 -1.64 -17.82
N ARG A 79 -31.19 -1.15 -18.19
CA ARG A 79 -31.36 -0.19 -19.29
C ARG A 79 -30.70 1.15 -18.98
N THR A 80 -30.90 1.68 -17.78
CA THR A 80 -30.35 3.00 -17.40
C THR A 80 -28.83 2.96 -17.34
N GLU A 81 -28.27 1.88 -16.79
CA GLU A 81 -26.82 1.68 -16.74
C GLU A 81 -26.22 1.54 -18.14
N PHE A 82 -26.85 0.76 -19.02
CA PHE A 82 -26.41 0.62 -20.41
C PHE A 82 -26.37 1.97 -21.13
N LEU A 83 -27.45 2.76 -21.04
CA LEU A 83 -27.53 4.07 -21.68
C LEU A 83 -26.49 5.05 -21.10
N ALA A 84 -26.28 5.05 -19.78
CA ALA A 84 -25.28 5.89 -19.13
C ALA A 84 -23.86 5.53 -19.57
N ASN A 85 -23.54 4.23 -19.66
CA ASN A 85 -22.24 3.76 -20.14
C ASN A 85 -22.01 4.12 -21.61
N GLN A 86 -23.03 3.98 -22.45
CA GLN A 86 -22.95 4.36 -23.86
C GLN A 86 -22.68 5.87 -23.99
N LEU A 87 -23.42 6.70 -23.26
CA LEU A 87 -23.22 8.15 -23.25
C LEU A 87 -21.81 8.53 -22.79
N TYR A 88 -21.33 7.90 -21.71
CA TYR A 88 -19.98 8.14 -21.20
C TYR A 88 -18.91 7.81 -22.24
N GLN A 89 -19.04 6.69 -22.95
CA GLN A 89 -18.10 6.31 -24.00
C GLN A 89 -18.11 7.28 -25.18
N THR A 90 -19.28 7.73 -25.61
CA THR A 90 -19.40 8.72 -26.69
C THR A 90 -18.69 10.02 -26.31
N ILE A 91 -18.99 10.58 -25.15
CA ILE A 91 -18.39 11.82 -24.66
C ILE A 91 -16.88 11.65 -24.46
N SER A 92 -16.45 10.54 -23.85
CA SER A 92 -15.03 10.28 -23.63
C SER A 92 -14.25 10.21 -24.94
N LYS A 93 -14.85 9.65 -25.99
CA LYS A 93 -14.23 9.55 -27.31
C LYS A 93 -14.11 10.93 -27.95
N GLU A 94 -15.17 11.74 -27.93
CA GLU A 94 -15.16 13.10 -28.47
C GLU A 94 -14.11 13.98 -27.77
N VAL A 95 -14.07 13.94 -26.44
CA VAL A 95 -13.07 14.67 -25.63
C VAL A 95 -11.65 14.20 -25.96
N GLN A 96 -11.44 12.89 -26.13
CA GLN A 96 -10.15 12.35 -26.51
C GLN A 96 -9.73 12.79 -27.91
N GLU A 97 -10.65 12.80 -28.87
CA GLU A 97 -10.40 13.28 -30.24
C GLU A 97 -10.07 14.78 -30.27
N GLU A 98 -10.76 15.59 -29.46
CA GLU A 98 -10.46 17.01 -29.32
C GLU A 98 -9.09 17.23 -28.66
N SER A 99 -8.82 16.54 -27.55
CA SER A 99 -7.56 16.68 -26.82
C SER A 99 -6.35 16.22 -27.63
N ASN A 100 -6.51 15.22 -28.51
CA ASN A 100 -5.43 14.74 -29.37
C ASN A 100 -5.45 15.37 -30.76
N ARG A 101 -6.27 16.39 -31.00
CA ARG A 101 -6.29 17.08 -32.28
C ARG A 101 -4.88 17.67 -32.52
N PRO A 102 -4.21 17.33 -33.64
CA PRO A 102 -2.95 17.96 -33.95
C PRO A 102 -3.17 19.47 -34.10
N PRO A 103 -2.22 20.31 -33.64
CA PRO A 103 -2.34 21.75 -33.84
C PRO A 103 -2.50 22.03 -35.34
N SER A 104 -3.34 23.00 -35.68
CA SER A 104 -3.45 23.47 -37.06
C SER A 104 -2.05 23.82 -37.56
N PRO A 105 -1.68 23.46 -38.81
CA PRO A 105 -0.46 23.94 -39.42
C PRO A 105 -0.39 25.45 -39.27
N VAL A 106 0.70 25.94 -38.69
CA VAL A 106 0.95 27.37 -38.56
C VAL A 106 1.68 27.84 -39.81
N GLU A 107 1.15 28.89 -40.45
CA GLU A 107 1.85 29.54 -41.55
C GLU A 107 3.01 30.37 -40.98
N LEU A 108 4.23 29.81 -41.04
CA LEU A 108 5.44 30.45 -40.51
C LEU A 108 6.08 31.44 -41.49
N VAL A 109 5.59 31.49 -42.72
CA VAL A 109 6.22 32.22 -43.82
C VAL A 109 5.17 33.07 -44.51
N SER A 110 5.48 34.35 -44.72
CA SER A 110 4.60 35.25 -45.49
C SER A 110 4.54 34.83 -46.95
N THR A 111 3.41 35.07 -47.60
CA THR A 111 3.18 34.79 -49.02
C THR A 111 4.28 35.39 -49.90
N ALA A 112 4.70 36.62 -49.62
CA ALA A 112 5.80 37.27 -50.34
C ALA A 112 7.14 36.50 -50.23
N ARG A 113 7.45 35.92 -49.07
CA ARG A 113 8.69 35.16 -48.90
C ARG A 113 8.63 33.80 -49.63
N CYS A 114 7.45 33.22 -49.79
CA CYS A 114 7.24 32.02 -50.60
C CYS A 114 7.34 32.35 -52.10
N ASP A 115 6.69 33.41 -52.54
CA ASP A 115 6.53 33.75 -53.96
C ASP A 115 7.80 34.38 -54.57
N TYR A 116 8.53 35.19 -53.78
CA TYR A 116 9.75 35.87 -54.23
C TYR A 116 11.03 35.13 -53.81
N LYS A 117 11.00 33.79 -53.78
CA LYS A 117 12.20 32.97 -53.54
C LYS A 117 12.87 32.61 -54.86
N ILE A 118 13.77 33.48 -55.32
CA ILE A 118 14.63 33.20 -56.48
C ILE A 118 15.94 32.57 -55.96
N GLU A 119 16.21 31.31 -56.31
CA GLU A 119 17.48 30.66 -55.96
C GLU A 119 18.64 31.35 -56.68
N GLY A 120 19.65 31.79 -55.93
CA GLY A 120 20.82 32.50 -56.48
C GLY A 120 20.67 34.01 -56.61
N PHE A 121 19.55 34.61 -56.17
CA PHE A 121 19.42 36.07 -56.14
C PHE A 121 20.38 36.72 -55.14
N GLN A 122 21.32 37.52 -55.64
CA GLN A 122 22.18 38.38 -54.81
C GLN A 122 21.69 39.82 -54.93
N SER A 123 21.18 40.37 -53.82
CA SER A 123 20.87 41.80 -53.74
C SER A 123 22.18 42.58 -53.67
N VAL A 124 22.60 43.15 -54.80
CA VAL A 124 23.76 44.06 -54.84
C VAL A 124 23.25 45.48 -54.65
N PRO A 125 23.65 46.19 -53.58
CA PRO A 125 23.26 47.58 -53.41
C PRO A 125 23.82 48.42 -54.56
N PRO A 126 23.06 49.41 -55.06
CA PRO A 126 23.53 50.26 -56.14
C PRO A 126 24.79 51.02 -55.69
N PRO A 127 25.75 51.27 -56.61
CA PRO A 127 26.97 51.99 -56.27
C PRO A 127 26.62 53.37 -55.72
N SER A 128 27.26 53.76 -54.60
CA SER A 128 27.09 55.09 -54.04
C SER A 128 27.59 56.12 -55.05
N LYS A 129 26.67 56.96 -55.55
CA LYS A 129 27.06 58.13 -56.34
C LYS A 129 27.85 59.04 -55.42
N LYS A 130 29.18 59.11 -55.62
CA LYS A 130 29.97 60.15 -54.99
C LYS A 130 29.46 61.49 -55.53
N VAL A 131 28.79 62.25 -54.68
CA VAL A 131 28.49 63.65 -54.95
C VAL A 131 29.84 64.37 -54.87
N SER A 132 30.40 64.76 -56.02
CA SER A 132 31.54 65.67 -56.05
C SER A 132 31.06 67.03 -55.54
N VAL A 133 31.69 67.47 -54.45
CA VAL A 133 31.63 68.83 -53.90
C VAL A 133 32.30 69.80 -54.87
#